data_AF-A0A023EXN5-F1
#
_entry.id   AF-A0A023EXN5-F1
#
_cell.length_a   1.000
_cell.length_b   1.000
_cell.length_c   1.000
_cell.angle_alpha   90.00
_cell.angle_beta   90.00
_cell.angle_gamma   90.00
#
_symmetry.space_group_name_H-M   'P 1'
#
loop_
_entity.id
_entity.type
_entity.pdbx_description
1 polymer ?
#
loop_
_entity_poly.entity_id
_entity_poly.type
_entity_poly.pdbx_seq_one_letter_code
_entity_poly.pdbx_strand_id
1 'polypeptide(L)'
;MQNEDFVKTNNLENTITKRKKNINLENVNWLCMQWLRYQKEMPYSILYKILSNELSISFSELSIKQNKEGRPRNLGLIKQEKLYDGPRKYNKLKKRDMLYLLKYVP
;
A
#
# COMPACT_ATOMS: atom_id res chain seq x y z
N MET A 1 1.26 -12.95 15.94
CA MET A 1 2.13 -12.11 15.09
C MET A 1 3.49 -12.05 15.74
N GLN A 2 4.53 -12.49 15.04
CA GLN A 2 5.92 -12.43 15.47
C GLN A 2 6.58 -11.14 14.94
N ASN A 3 7.72 -10.75 15.51
CA ASN A 3 8.46 -9.55 15.05
C ASN A 3 8.85 -9.65 13.56
N GLU A 4 9.01 -10.87 13.05
CA GLU A 4 9.38 -11.14 11.66
C GLU A 4 8.24 -10.87 10.68
N ASP A 5 7.00 -10.79 11.17
CA ASP A 5 5.82 -10.44 10.37
C ASP A 5 5.79 -8.93 10.03
N PHE A 6 6.60 -8.11 10.71
CA PHE A 6 6.65 -6.67 10.49
C PHE A 6 7.81 -6.29 9.58
N VAL A 7 7.49 -5.92 8.35
CA VAL A 7 8.44 -5.53 7.30
C VAL A 7 8.25 -4.07 6.86
N LYS A 8 9.34 -3.40 6.49
CA LYS A 8 9.33 -2.06 5.91
C LYS A 8 8.82 -2.14 4.47
N THR A 9 7.91 -1.24 4.13
CA THR A 9 7.33 -1.14 2.78
C THR A 9 8.09 -0.19 1.86
N ASN A 10 9.01 0.63 2.39
CA ASN A 10 9.72 1.68 1.64
C ASN A 10 10.35 1.16 0.34
N ASN A 11 11.02 0.01 0.38
CA ASN A 11 11.65 -0.58 -0.80
C ASN A 11 10.62 -0.94 -1.87
N LEU A 12 9.48 -1.51 -1.46
CA LEU A 12 8.39 -1.87 -2.37
C LEU A 12 7.73 -0.61 -2.95
N GLU A 13 7.44 0.40 -2.12
CA GLU A 13 6.88 1.68 -2.54
C GLU A 13 7.78 2.39 -3.55
N ASN A 14 9.10 2.38 -3.33
CA ASN A 14 10.10 2.94 -4.24
C ASN A 14 10.24 2.17 -5.56
N THR A 15 9.61 1.01 -5.73
CA THR A 15 9.54 0.27 -7.00
C THR A 15 8.24 0.47 -7.78
N ILE A 16 7.29 1.19 -7.18
CA ILE A 16 5.96 1.46 -7.74
C ILE A 16 5.86 2.95 -8.10
N THR A 17 4.94 3.31 -9.00
CA THR A 17 4.58 4.72 -9.27
C THR A 17 3.14 5.01 -8.86
N LYS A 18 2.94 6.07 -8.09
CA LYS A 18 1.61 6.61 -7.79
C LYS A 18 1.04 7.26 -9.06
N ARG A 19 0.06 6.64 -9.69
CA ARG A 19 -0.57 7.15 -10.92
C ARG A 19 -1.79 8.01 -10.59
N LYS A 20 -1.98 9.07 -11.37
CA LYS A 20 -3.21 9.89 -11.37
C LYS A 20 -4.14 9.56 -12.55
N LYS A 21 -3.68 8.70 -13.46
CA LYS A 21 -4.41 8.28 -14.66
C LYS A 21 -4.38 6.76 -14.79
N ASN A 22 -5.46 6.18 -15.32
CA ASN A 22 -5.54 4.77 -15.63
C ASN A 22 -4.92 4.48 -17.01
N ILE A 23 -4.98 3.22 -17.46
CA ILE A 23 -4.46 2.82 -18.79
C ILE A 23 -5.24 3.51 -19.92
N ASN A 24 -6.52 3.81 -19.70
CA ASN A 24 -7.39 4.51 -20.64
C ASN A 24 -7.24 6.05 -20.58
N LEU A 25 -6.22 6.57 -19.87
CA LEU A 25 -5.94 8.00 -19.69
C LEU A 25 -7.01 8.80 -18.91
N GLU A 26 -7.97 8.13 -18.30
CA GLU A 26 -8.98 8.74 -17.43
C GLU A 26 -8.37 9.11 -16.08
N ASN A 27 -8.86 10.20 -15.48
CA ASN A 27 -8.40 10.63 -14.17
C ASN A 27 -8.87 9.67 -13.08
N VAL A 28 -7.93 9.31 -12.21
CA VAL A 28 -8.16 8.36 -11.12
C VAL A 28 -8.25 9.09 -9.80
N ASN A 29 -9.41 8.98 -9.15
CA ASN A 29 -9.59 9.40 -7.77
C ASN A 29 -9.46 8.19 -6.83
N TRP A 30 -8.32 8.08 -6.15
CA TRP A 30 -8.02 7.01 -5.20
C TRP A 30 -9.01 6.95 -4.03
N LEU A 31 -9.56 8.10 -3.61
CA LEU A 31 -10.49 8.17 -2.48
C LEU A 31 -11.90 7.67 -2.84
N CYS A 32 -12.24 7.70 -4.12
CA CYS A 32 -13.54 7.22 -4.59
C CYS A 32 -13.53 5.71 -4.91
N MET A 33 -12.37 5.04 -4.87
CA MET A 33 -12.31 3.60 -5.13
C MET A 33 -12.97 2.81 -3.99
N GLN A 34 -13.96 1.99 -4.33
CA GLN A 34 -14.66 1.11 -3.38
C GLN A 34 -14.16 -0.34 -3.47
N TRP A 35 -13.81 -0.78 -4.67
CA TRP A 35 -13.34 -2.15 -4.90
C TRP A 35 -11.93 -2.13 -5.47
N LEU A 36 -11.09 -3.01 -4.93
CA LEU A 36 -9.73 -3.26 -5.40
C LEU A 36 -9.55 -4.76 -5.59
N ARG A 37 -9.05 -5.15 -6.75
CA ARG A 37 -8.76 -6.54 -7.09
C ARG A 37 -7.31 -6.63 -7.57
N TYR A 38 -6.63 -7.65 -7.04
CA TYR A 38 -5.24 -7.96 -7.34
C TYR A 38 -5.17 -9.36 -7.93
N GLN A 39 -4.41 -9.52 -9.02
CA GLN A 39 -4.20 -10.81 -9.68
C GLN A 39 -2.71 -11.14 -9.66
N LYS A 40 -2.37 -12.40 -9.35
CA LYS A 40 -0.97 -12.85 -9.30
C LYS A 40 -0.28 -12.78 -10.66
N GLU A 41 -1.05 -13.01 -11.73
CA GLU A 41 -0.57 -12.96 -13.11
C GLU A 41 -0.19 -11.54 -13.56
N MET A 42 -0.82 -10.53 -12.95
CA MET A 42 -0.63 -9.13 -13.30
C MET A 42 -0.20 -8.32 -12.06
N PRO A 43 1.05 -8.49 -11.60
CA PRO A 43 1.51 -7.91 -10.33
C PRO A 43 1.57 -6.37 -10.34
N TYR A 44 1.59 -5.76 -11.53
CA TYR A 44 1.65 -4.32 -11.70
C TYR A 44 0.32 -3.69 -12.09
N SER A 45 -0.77 -4.45 -12.16
CA SER A 45 -2.10 -3.94 -12.45
C SER A 45 -2.94 -3.93 -11.18
N ILE A 46 -3.61 -2.81 -10.92
CA ILE A 46 -4.65 -2.72 -9.91
C ILE A 46 -5.97 -2.59 -10.65
N LEU A 47 -6.84 -3.58 -10.48
CA LEU A 47 -8.20 -3.53 -10.99
C LEU A 47 -9.08 -2.86 -9.95
N TYR A 48 -9.80 -1.80 -10.32
CA TYR A 48 -10.60 -1.02 -9.38
C TYR A 48 -12.00 -0.69 -9.89
N LYS A 49 -12.92 -0.37 -8.95
CA LYS A 49 -14.25 0.20 -9.23
C LYS A 49 -14.57 1.32 -8.24
N ILE A 50 -15.30 2.33 -8.71
CA ILE A 50 -15.62 3.55 -7.95
C ILE A 50 -17.03 3.52 -7.31
N LEU A 51 -18.01 2.85 -7.91
CA LEU A 51 -19.41 2.78 -7.44
C LEU A 51 -20.00 1.38 -7.64
N SER A 52 -20.91 0.98 -6.73
CA SER A 52 -21.25 -0.43 -6.45
C SER A 52 -22.71 -0.85 -6.70
N ASN A 53 -23.49 -0.17 -7.56
CA ASN A 53 -24.88 -0.59 -7.81
C ASN A 53 -25.10 -1.47 -9.03
N GLU A 54 -24.12 -1.57 -9.93
CA GLU A 54 -24.24 -2.41 -11.13
C GLU A 54 -23.18 -3.50 -11.11
N LEU A 55 -23.63 -4.73 -10.82
CA LEU A 55 -22.81 -5.94 -10.88
C LEU A 55 -22.13 -6.12 -12.25
N SER A 56 -22.70 -5.50 -13.30
CA SER A 56 -22.27 -5.54 -14.71
C SER A 56 -21.10 -4.62 -15.05
N ILE A 57 -20.71 -3.67 -14.19
CA ILE A 57 -19.61 -2.75 -14.52
C ILE A 57 -18.28 -3.51 -14.51
N SER A 58 -17.55 -3.44 -15.61
CA SER A 58 -16.20 -4.02 -15.73
C SER A 58 -15.19 -3.30 -14.84
N PHE A 59 -14.16 -4.00 -14.36
CA PHE A 59 -13.09 -3.36 -13.60
C PHE A 59 -12.25 -2.46 -14.52
N SER A 60 -11.92 -1.26 -14.04
CA SER A 60 -10.93 -0.40 -14.68
C SER A 60 -9.52 -0.82 -14.25
N GLU A 61 -8.55 -0.73 -15.15
CA GLU A 61 -7.18 -1.14 -14.87
C GLU A 61 -6.23 0.06 -14.69
N LEU A 62 -5.47 0.03 -13.59
CA LEU A 62 -4.43 1.00 -13.28
C LEU A 62 -3.06 0.34 -13.23
N SER A 63 -2.14 0.79 -14.08
CA SER A 63 -0.76 0.28 -14.10
C SER A 63 0.14 1.01 -13.11
N ILE A 64 0.58 0.31 -12.07
CA ILE A 64 1.54 0.83 -11.07
C ILE A 64 3.01 0.66 -11.49
N LYS A 65 3.27 0.16 -12.71
CA LYS A 65 4.61 -0.04 -13.25
C LYS A 65 5.37 1.30 -13.35
N GLN A 66 6.62 1.28 -12.88
CA GLN A 66 7.54 2.40 -13.05
C GLN A 66 7.86 2.66 -14.52
N ASN A 67 7.90 3.93 -14.89
CA ASN A 67 8.35 4.37 -16.20
C ASN A 67 9.89 4.43 -16.23
N LYS A 68 10.54 3.27 -16.08
CA LYS A 68 11.99 3.12 -16.21
C LYS A 68 12.29 2.20 -17.38
N GLU A 69 13.35 2.53 -18.11
CA GLU A 69 13.87 1.68 -19.19
C GLU A 69 14.39 0.36 -18.61
N GLY A 70 14.09 -0.75 -19.29
CA GLY A 70 14.52 -2.09 -18.92
C GLY A 70 13.43 -3.02 -18.37
N ARG A 71 13.84 -4.19 -17.89
CA ARG A 71 12.93 -5.24 -17.42
C ARG A 71 12.27 -4.82 -16.11
N PRO A 72 10.94 -4.89 -15.98
CA PRO A 72 10.28 -4.65 -14.70
C PRO A 72 10.77 -5.68 -13.67
N ARG A 73 11.08 -5.20 -12.46
CA ARG A 73 11.49 -6.08 -11.35
C ARG A 73 10.31 -7.00 -10.99
N ASN A 74 10.57 -8.18 -10.46
CA ASN A 74 9.47 -8.97 -9.89
C ASN A 74 9.19 -8.45 -8.48
N LEU A 75 7.95 -8.03 -8.19
CA LEU A 75 7.58 -7.49 -6.88
C LEU A 75 7.85 -8.50 -5.75
N GLY A 76 7.65 -9.80 -6.01
CA GLY A 76 7.90 -10.86 -5.03
C GLY A 76 9.39 -11.11 -4.73
N LEU A 77 10.30 -10.60 -5.56
CA LEU A 77 11.75 -10.73 -5.36
C LEU A 77 12.37 -9.51 -4.65
N ILE A 78 11.56 -8.49 -4.34
CA ILE A 78 12.04 -7.30 -3.63
C ILE A 78 12.26 -7.67 -2.17
N LYS A 79 13.52 -7.66 -1.73
CA LYS A 79 13.86 -7.86 -0.33
C LYS A 79 13.27 -6.74 0.51
N GLN A 80 12.44 -7.13 1.47
CA GLN A 80 11.90 -6.24 2.49
C GLN A 80 12.71 -6.40 3.78
N GLU A 81 13.03 -5.28 4.41
CA GLU A 81 13.75 -5.26 5.68
C GLU A 81 12.77 -5.37 6.85
N LYS A 82 13.25 -5.85 8.01
CA LYS A 82 12.45 -5.84 9.24
C LYS A 82 12.10 -4.39 9.61
N LEU A 83 10.85 -4.15 9.99
CA LEU A 83 10.37 -2.85 10.45
C LEU A 83 10.96 -2.50 11.82
N TYR A 84 11.15 -3.51 12.66
CA TYR A 84 11.72 -3.39 14.00
C TYR A 84 12.87 -4.37 14.17
N ASP A 85 14.05 -3.85 14.50
CA ASP A 85 15.23 -4.67 14.82
C ASP A 85 15.16 -5.27 16.24
N GLY A 86 14.20 -4.83 17.05
CA GLY A 86 14.01 -5.27 18.42
C GLY A 86 12.86 -4.53 19.11
N PRO A 87 12.71 -4.69 20.44
CA PRO A 87 11.70 -3.97 21.20
C PRO A 87 11.90 -2.46 21.07
N ARG A 88 10.82 -1.74 20.72
CA ARG A 88 10.85 -0.28 20.62
C ARG A 88 11.27 0.33 21.95
N LYS A 89 12.40 1.04 21.97
CA LYS A 89 12.86 1.79 23.14
C LYS A 89 11.82 2.85 23.52
N TYR A 90 11.59 2.98 24.81
CA TYR A 90 10.66 3.95 25.35
C TYR A 90 11.26 5.36 25.30
N ASN A 91 10.61 6.28 24.59
CA ASN A 91 11.02 7.69 24.56
C ASN A 91 10.25 8.49 25.62
N LYS A 92 10.87 9.54 26.18
CA LYS A 92 10.25 10.46 27.15
C LYS A 92 8.94 11.06 26.64
N LEU A 93 8.86 11.38 25.34
CA LEU A 93 7.63 11.90 24.73
C LEU A 93 6.50 10.86 24.78
N LYS A 94 6.80 9.63 24.36
CA LYS A 94 5.86 8.50 24.43
C LYS A 94 5.40 8.25 25.88
N LYS A 95 6.30 8.42 26.86
CA LYS A 95 5.95 8.35 28.29
C LYS A 95 4.92 9.39 28.70
N ARG A 96 5.18 10.64 28.33
CA ARG A 96 4.29 11.75 28.66
C ARG A 96 2.92 11.53 28.06
N ASP A 97 2.87 11.13 26.79
CA ASP A 97 1.60 10.89 26.10
C ASP A 97 0.84 9.72 26.72
N MET A 98 1.52 8.62 27.06
CA MET A 98 0.88 7.50 27.77
C MET A 98 0.32 7.91 29.14
N LEU A 99 1.07 8.67 29.93
CA LEU A 99 0.60 9.18 31.23
C LEU A 99 -0.56 10.17 31.09
N TYR A 100 -0.54 10.99 30.03
CA TYR A 100 -1.64 11.90 29.72
C TYR A 100 -2.91 11.13 29.34
N LEU A 101 -2.78 10.10 28.50
CA LEU A 101 -3.90 9.27 28.04
C LEU A 101 -4.51 8.40 29.15
N LEU A 102 -3.76 8.02 30.18
CA LEU A 102 -4.28 7.24 31.32
C LEU A 102 -5.47 7.91 32.01
N LYS A 103 -5.55 9.25 32.00
CA LYS A 103 -6.68 9.99 32.60
C LYS A 103 -8.02 9.73 31.90
N TYR A 104 -7.98 9.23 30.66
CA TYR A 104 -9.14 8.96 29.82
C TYR A 104 -9.42 7.46 29.67
N VAL A 105 -8.64 6.60 30.34
CA VAL A 105 -8.94 5.18 30.46
C VAL A 105 -9.91 5.04 31.65
N PRO A 106 -11.18 4.65 31.41
CA PRO A 106 -12.19 4.52 32.46
C PRO A 106 -11.85 3.42 33.48
#